data_AF-A0A412CLT5-F1
#
_entry.id   AF-A0A412CLT5-F1
#
_cell.length_a   1.000
_cell.length_b   1.000
_cell.length_c   1.000
_cell.angle_alpha   90.00
_cell.angle_beta   90.00
_cell.angle_gamma   90.00
#
_symmetry.space_group_name_H-M   'P 1'
#
loop_
_entity.id
_entity.type
_entity.pdbx_description
1 polymer ?
#
loop_
_entity_poly.entity_id
_entity_poly.type
_entity_poly.pdbx_seq_one_letter_code
_entity_poly.pdbx_strand_id
1 'polypeptide(L)'
;MKLMKKSKHLLLLLVASFLVATCMTIEDIIHPDNAQVDSDINISVKIKIVAETDGNSKLAFGILVPKSWNVANNATLTLTTAAGFAANVVTNEPMVLVGSGEKNPSDALPWASSFQSKIGVLENTGPVEWVVFKSATTFQINDQVAGQKEVTGTVNIKLHTGARAIKFFMGYTFCGEAFGFNSEKYPDDYVKASKVLEVTGGDEPMMDFTADPAISFVPATFGFGDIFSIKYNEPNYVTEGGLKGGEAYLVGKVTYEENGVEKEKTIDETSSKTLMEELGDMGQVTSWQKYIYPKEFFGLPTNAVILNIQVHFTNKDKSISILDNETNSDFVVEKTCE
;
A
#
# COMPACT_ATOMS: atom_id res chain seq x y z
N MET A 1 -58.86 18.25 -16.36
CA MET A 1 -57.70 18.76 -15.60
C MET A 1 -57.82 18.40 -14.11
N LYS A 2 -57.46 17.18 -13.67
CA LYS A 2 -57.20 16.84 -12.24
C LYS A 2 -56.83 15.37 -11.96
N LEU A 3 -56.13 14.65 -12.85
CA LEU A 3 -55.70 13.27 -12.52
C LEU A 3 -54.27 12.91 -12.95
N MET A 4 -53.40 13.90 -13.21
CA MET A 4 -52.01 13.65 -13.64
C MET A 4 -50.95 14.43 -12.83
N LYS A 5 -51.30 14.91 -11.63
CA LYS A 5 -50.33 15.61 -10.74
C LYS A 5 -49.99 14.87 -9.43
N LYS A 6 -50.64 13.75 -9.12
CA LYS A 6 -50.36 12.98 -7.89
C LYS A 6 -49.35 11.83 -8.06
N SER A 7 -49.00 11.45 -9.28
CA SER A 7 -48.08 10.33 -9.55
C SER A 7 -46.60 10.74 -9.57
N LYS A 8 -46.28 12.03 -9.82
CA LYS A 8 -44.88 12.50 -9.84
C LYS A 8 -44.27 12.75 -8.45
N HIS A 9 -45.09 12.94 -7.42
CA HIS A 9 -44.61 13.08 -6.04
C HIS A 9 -44.51 11.75 -5.29
N LEU A 10 -45.16 10.69 -5.78
CA LEU A 10 -45.04 9.34 -5.21
C LEU A 10 -43.80 8.60 -5.75
N LEU A 11 -43.36 8.94 -6.97
CA LEU A 11 -42.14 8.38 -7.57
C LEU A 11 -40.86 9.10 -7.13
N LEU A 12 -40.96 10.36 -6.67
CA LEU A 12 -39.81 11.11 -6.14
C LEU A 12 -39.51 10.79 -4.66
N LEU A 13 -40.45 10.16 -3.96
CA LEU A 13 -40.29 9.70 -2.56
C LEU A 13 -39.79 8.26 -2.46
N LEU A 14 -39.62 7.56 -3.59
CA LEU A 14 -39.07 6.20 -3.67
C LEU A 14 -37.59 6.15 -4.09
N VAL A 15 -36.97 7.32 -4.27
CA VAL A 15 -35.53 7.47 -4.53
C VAL A 15 -34.77 7.90 -3.27
N ALA A 16 -35.48 8.16 -2.16
CA ALA A 16 -34.86 8.33 -0.85
C ALA A 16 -34.69 6.95 -0.20
N SER A 17 -33.44 6.55 -0.04
CA SER A 17 -32.98 5.48 0.87
C SER A 17 -33.04 4.04 0.35
N PHE A 18 -32.44 3.78 -0.82
CA PHE A 18 -31.55 2.60 -0.93
C PHE A 18 -30.14 3.06 -0.51
N LEU A 19 -30.03 3.55 0.73
CA LEU A 19 -28.74 3.58 1.41
C LEU A 19 -28.46 2.11 1.69
N VAL A 20 -27.55 1.52 0.92
CA VAL A 20 -26.92 0.24 1.26
C VAL A 20 -26.43 0.44 2.69
N ALA A 21 -27.12 -0.16 3.65
CA ALA A 21 -26.81 0.04 5.04
C ALA A 21 -25.46 -0.65 5.27
N THR A 22 -24.46 0.16 5.58
CA THR A 22 -23.09 -0.28 5.75
C THR A 22 -22.96 -0.84 7.15
N CYS A 23 -22.81 -2.16 7.29
CA CYS A 23 -22.73 -2.84 8.58
C CYS A 23 -21.47 -2.47 9.40
N MET A 24 -20.44 -1.89 8.78
CA MET A 24 -19.17 -1.57 9.41
C MET A 24 -18.55 -0.34 8.76
N THR A 25 -18.02 0.58 9.57
CA THR A 25 -17.37 1.81 9.13
C THR A 25 -16.17 2.17 10.02
N ILE A 26 -15.16 2.79 9.42
CA ILE A 26 -14.11 3.51 10.14
C ILE A 26 -14.52 4.98 10.18
N GLU A 27 -14.81 5.49 11.38
CA GLU A 27 -15.41 6.82 11.59
C GLU A 27 -14.35 7.92 11.67
N ASP A 28 -13.19 7.62 12.26
CA ASP A 28 -12.14 8.60 12.52
C ASP A 28 -10.79 7.93 12.73
N ILE A 29 -9.72 8.60 12.31
CA ILE A 29 -8.34 8.16 12.48
C ILE A 29 -7.52 9.33 13.05
N ILE A 30 -6.97 9.12 14.24
CA ILE A 30 -6.17 10.10 14.97
C ILE A 30 -4.72 9.62 14.97
N HIS A 31 -3.88 10.30 14.18
CA HIS A 31 -2.42 10.13 14.16
C HIS A 31 -1.80 11.11 15.18
N PRO A 32 -0.57 10.85 15.65
CA PRO A 32 0.19 11.87 16.37
C PRO A 32 0.47 13.07 15.46
N ASP A 33 0.47 14.28 16.02
CA ASP A 33 0.75 15.50 15.26
C ASP A 33 2.22 15.59 14.79
N ASN A 34 3.14 14.94 15.52
CA ASN A 34 4.57 14.98 15.25
C ASN A 34 5.23 13.62 15.53
N ALA A 35 5.01 12.65 14.66
CA ALA A 35 5.74 11.37 14.74
C ALA A 35 7.22 11.59 14.41
N GLN A 36 8.11 10.98 15.19
CA GLN A 36 9.56 11.06 15.00
C GLN A 36 10.14 9.68 14.74
N VAL A 37 11.28 9.59 14.06
CA VAL A 37 12.04 8.34 13.93
C VAL A 37 12.44 7.76 15.29
N ASP A 38 12.62 6.44 15.36
CA ASP A 38 13.01 5.69 16.57
C ASP A 38 12.20 6.07 17.83
N SER A 39 10.90 6.31 17.67
CA SER A 39 10.02 6.74 18.75
C SER A 39 8.75 5.89 18.85
N ASP A 40 8.23 5.80 20.08
CA ASP A 40 6.91 5.23 20.32
C ASP A 40 5.84 6.23 19.90
N ILE A 41 4.96 5.82 18.99
CA ILE A 41 3.79 6.61 18.59
C ILE A 41 2.49 5.93 19.01
N ASN A 42 1.46 6.75 19.23
CA ASN A 42 0.12 6.29 19.58
C ASN A 42 -0.87 6.77 18.52
N ILE A 43 -1.70 5.84 18.05
CA ILE A 43 -2.73 6.07 17.04
C ILE A 43 -4.05 5.56 17.59
N SER A 44 -5.14 6.27 17.33
CA SER A 44 -6.49 5.82 17.67
C SER A 44 -7.37 5.75 16.43
N VAL A 45 -8.02 4.61 16.24
CA VAL A 45 -8.97 4.37 15.15
C VAL A 45 -10.35 4.14 15.74
N LYS A 46 -11.30 5.00 15.40
CA LYS A 46 -12.70 4.85 15.81
C LYS A 46 -13.44 4.05 14.76
N ILE A 47 -14.12 3.00 15.20
CA ILE A 47 -14.89 2.10 14.36
C ILE A 47 -16.34 2.11 14.79
N LYS A 48 -17.24 1.87 13.85
CA LYS A 48 -18.65 1.65 14.09
C LYS A 48 -19.11 0.38 13.39
N ILE A 49 -19.95 -0.39 14.07
CA ILE A 49 -20.59 -1.60 13.57
C ILE A 49 -22.08 -1.43 13.74
N VAL A 50 -22.85 -1.68 12.69
CA VAL A 50 -24.31 -1.69 12.70
C VAL A 50 -24.78 -3.14 12.54
N ALA A 51 -25.57 -3.60 13.50
CA ALA A 51 -26.08 -4.96 13.55
C ALA A 51 -27.24 -5.13 12.55
N GLU A 52 -27.03 -5.93 11.50
CA GLU A 52 -28.08 -6.30 10.54
C GLU A 52 -28.51 -7.76 10.62
N THR A 53 -27.65 -8.62 11.17
CA THR A 53 -27.94 -10.03 11.39
C THR A 53 -27.30 -10.48 12.69
N ASP A 54 -27.88 -11.50 13.31
CA ASP A 54 -27.28 -12.15 14.46
C ASP A 54 -25.93 -12.79 14.08
N GLY A 55 -24.91 -12.57 14.92
CA GLY A 55 -23.58 -13.10 14.65
C GLY A 55 -22.65 -13.06 15.85
N ASN A 56 -21.92 -14.16 16.06
CA ASN A 56 -20.89 -14.26 17.09
C ASN A 56 -19.52 -14.23 16.45
N SER A 57 -18.72 -13.19 16.72
CA SER A 57 -17.39 -13.06 16.14
C SER A 57 -16.45 -12.24 17.00
N LYS A 58 -15.17 -12.58 16.96
CA LYS A 58 -14.09 -11.66 17.34
C LYS A 58 -13.95 -10.58 16.26
N LEU A 59 -13.42 -9.42 16.64
CA LEU A 59 -12.99 -8.38 15.71
C LEU A 59 -11.61 -8.77 15.17
N ALA A 60 -11.47 -8.93 13.86
CA ALA A 60 -10.18 -8.96 13.18
C ALA A 60 -9.89 -7.55 12.66
N PHE A 61 -8.73 -6.98 12.99
CA PHE A 61 -8.34 -5.62 12.67
C PHE A 61 -6.97 -5.63 11.99
N GLY A 62 -6.91 -5.14 10.75
CA GLY A 62 -5.71 -5.06 9.94
C GLY A 62 -5.14 -3.64 9.92
N ILE A 63 -3.82 -3.54 10.02
CA ILE A 63 -3.06 -2.31 9.80
C ILE A 63 -2.06 -2.52 8.66
N LEU A 64 -2.02 -1.59 7.71
CA LEU A 64 -1.06 -1.55 6.61
C LEU A 64 0.07 -0.59 6.97
N VAL A 65 1.28 -1.12 7.08
CA VAL A 65 2.44 -0.45 7.68
C VAL A 65 3.74 -0.78 6.93
N PRO A 66 4.82 0.01 7.05
CA PRO A 66 6.10 -0.29 6.43
C PRO A 66 6.68 -1.61 6.97
N LYS A 67 7.14 -2.48 6.08
CA LYS A 67 7.75 -3.77 6.46
C LYS A 67 8.95 -3.59 7.39
N SER A 68 9.71 -2.50 7.19
CA SER A 68 10.90 -2.17 7.97
C SER A 68 10.61 -1.92 9.46
N TRP A 69 9.36 -1.64 9.84
CA TRP A 69 8.98 -1.40 11.23
C TRP A 69 8.76 -2.68 12.03
N ASN A 70 8.64 -3.84 11.36
CA ASN A 70 8.45 -5.14 12.01
C ASN A 70 7.30 -5.12 13.04
N VAL A 71 6.17 -4.54 12.65
CA VAL A 71 5.04 -4.22 13.54
C VAL A 71 4.45 -5.46 14.23
N ALA A 72 4.49 -6.63 13.58
CA ALA A 72 4.06 -7.88 14.18
C ALA A 72 4.79 -8.20 15.51
N ASN A 73 6.03 -7.75 15.66
CA ASN A 73 6.84 -7.99 16.86
C ASN A 73 6.95 -6.78 17.79
N ASN A 74 6.62 -5.57 17.29
CA ASN A 74 6.91 -4.31 17.99
C ASN A 74 5.68 -3.45 18.29
N ALA A 75 4.47 -3.90 17.95
CA ALA A 75 3.23 -3.17 18.22
C ALA A 75 2.35 -3.85 19.26
N THR A 76 1.60 -3.02 19.99
CA THR A 76 0.58 -3.43 20.93
C THR A 76 -0.72 -2.72 20.60
N LEU A 77 -1.81 -3.48 20.51
CA LEU A 77 -3.13 -2.95 20.21
C LEU A 77 -4.06 -3.21 21.39
N THR A 78 -4.91 -2.24 21.69
CA THR A 78 -6.00 -2.43 22.65
C THR A 78 -7.35 -1.99 22.06
N LEU A 79 -8.41 -2.68 22.45
CA LEU A 79 -9.78 -2.38 22.06
C LEU A 79 -10.56 -1.84 23.27
N THR A 80 -11.21 -0.71 23.08
CA THR A 80 -12.25 -0.19 23.98
C THR A 80 -13.56 -0.09 23.23
N THR A 81 -14.64 -0.59 23.82
CA THR A 81 -15.99 -0.52 23.24
C THR A 81 -16.90 0.25 24.16
N ALA A 82 -17.86 0.99 23.58
CA ALA A 82 -18.96 1.53 24.38
C ALA A 82 -19.88 0.40 24.84
N ALA A 83 -20.72 0.69 25.84
CA ALA A 83 -21.54 -0.29 26.55
C ALA A 83 -22.54 -1.13 25.69
N GLY A 84 -22.63 -0.84 24.38
CA GLY A 84 -23.55 -1.49 23.45
C GLY A 84 -23.02 -2.72 22.72
N PHE A 85 -21.75 -3.11 22.84
CA PHE A 85 -21.28 -4.32 22.16
C PHE A 85 -21.84 -5.57 22.84
N ALA A 86 -22.91 -6.18 22.32
CA ALA A 86 -23.29 -7.55 22.69
C ALA A 86 -23.52 -7.83 24.20
N ALA A 87 -23.89 -6.83 24.99
CA ALA A 87 -23.91 -6.86 26.46
C ALA A 87 -22.52 -6.96 27.17
N ASN A 88 -21.41 -6.98 26.42
CA ASN A 88 -20.03 -7.03 26.92
C ASN A 88 -19.27 -5.73 26.60
N VAL A 89 -18.93 -4.98 27.64
CA VAL A 89 -18.09 -3.79 27.53
C VAL A 89 -16.64 -4.20 27.71
N VAL A 90 -15.77 -3.84 26.77
CA VAL A 90 -14.32 -4.02 26.94
C VAL A 90 -13.66 -2.66 27.08
N THR A 91 -12.68 -2.56 27.97
CA THR A 91 -11.91 -1.32 28.18
C THR A 91 -10.43 -1.68 28.17
N ASN A 92 -9.70 -1.11 27.22
CA ASN A 92 -8.28 -1.39 26.95
C ASN A 92 -7.95 -2.89 26.89
N GLU A 93 -8.84 -3.69 26.30
CA GLU A 93 -8.59 -5.12 26.11
C GLU A 93 -7.42 -5.32 25.14
N PRO A 94 -6.34 -6.02 25.51
CA PRO A 94 -5.26 -6.34 24.58
C PRO A 94 -5.78 -7.18 23.41
N MET A 95 -5.47 -6.75 22.20
CA MET A 95 -5.69 -7.54 21.00
C MET A 95 -4.50 -8.49 20.77
N VAL A 96 -4.79 -9.64 20.19
CA VAL A 96 -3.82 -10.72 19.97
C VAL A 96 -3.39 -10.71 18.51
N LEU A 97 -2.09 -10.75 18.23
CA LEU A 97 -1.59 -10.92 16.87
C LEU A 97 -2.15 -12.23 16.28
N VAL A 98 -2.69 -12.15 15.06
CA VAL A 98 -3.16 -13.33 14.34
C VAL A 98 -1.96 -14.12 13.84
N GLY A 99 -1.89 -15.41 14.16
CA GLY A 99 -0.77 -16.27 13.78
C GLY A 99 -0.70 -16.48 12.26
N SER A 100 0.52 -16.69 11.74
CA SER A 100 0.75 -16.91 10.30
C SER A 100 0.05 -18.15 9.72
N GLY A 101 -0.29 -19.13 10.57
CA GLY A 101 -1.06 -20.32 10.19
C GLY A 101 -2.58 -20.14 10.28
N GLU A 102 -3.06 -19.04 10.86
CA GLU A 102 -4.49 -18.74 10.96
C GLU A 102 -4.99 -18.16 9.65
N LYS A 103 -6.15 -18.64 9.20
CA LYS A 103 -6.67 -18.38 7.86
C LYS A 103 -7.99 -17.64 7.90
N ASN A 104 -8.18 -16.72 6.95
CA ASN A 104 -9.46 -16.06 6.75
C ASN A 104 -10.48 -17.09 6.22
N PRO A 105 -11.65 -17.26 6.86
CA PRO A 105 -12.64 -18.25 6.44
C PRO A 105 -13.25 -17.98 5.06
N SER A 106 -13.15 -16.76 4.50
CA SER A 106 -13.72 -16.44 3.19
C SER A 106 -12.90 -16.97 2.01
N ASP A 107 -11.58 -17.14 2.16
CA ASP A 107 -10.67 -17.52 1.07
C ASP A 107 -9.61 -18.57 1.44
N ALA A 108 -9.55 -18.97 2.71
CA ALA A 108 -8.57 -19.91 3.27
C ALA A 108 -7.10 -19.49 3.13
N LEU A 109 -6.84 -18.20 2.87
CA LEU A 109 -5.50 -17.61 2.87
C LEU A 109 -5.11 -17.17 4.29
N PRO A 110 -3.81 -17.10 4.62
CA PRO A 110 -3.35 -16.38 5.81
C PRO A 110 -3.93 -14.96 5.84
N TRP A 111 -4.35 -14.48 7.01
CA TRP A 111 -5.09 -13.21 7.13
C TRP A 111 -4.40 -12.01 6.46
N ALA A 112 -3.08 -11.84 6.64
CA ALA A 112 -2.33 -10.77 5.98
C ALA A 112 -2.37 -10.89 4.44
N SER A 113 -2.21 -12.10 3.89
CA SER A 113 -2.29 -12.36 2.46
C SER A 113 -3.69 -12.18 1.90
N SER A 114 -4.71 -12.53 2.69
CA SER A 114 -6.12 -12.30 2.37
C SER A 114 -6.40 -10.80 2.22
N PHE A 115 -5.96 -9.98 3.19
CA PHE A 115 -6.11 -8.52 3.18
C PHE A 115 -5.36 -7.91 1.99
N GLN A 116 -4.11 -8.34 1.75
CA GLN A 116 -3.32 -7.92 0.60
C GLN A 116 -4.00 -8.25 -0.74
N SER A 117 -4.54 -9.46 -0.90
CA SER A 117 -5.20 -9.90 -2.12
C SER A 117 -6.49 -9.10 -2.39
N LYS A 118 -7.27 -8.83 -1.34
CA LYS A 118 -8.57 -8.17 -1.44
C LYS A 118 -8.49 -6.65 -1.55
N ILE A 119 -7.56 -6.03 -0.83
CA ILE A 119 -7.47 -4.57 -0.65
C ILE A 119 -6.25 -3.98 -1.37
N GLY A 120 -5.22 -4.79 -1.65
CA GLY A 120 -3.94 -4.31 -2.16
C GLY A 120 -3.14 -3.57 -1.09
N VAL A 121 -2.24 -2.69 -1.55
CA VAL A 121 -1.44 -1.79 -0.70
C VAL A 121 -1.99 -0.37 -0.62
N LEU A 122 -3.26 -0.18 -1.00
CA LEU A 122 -3.89 1.14 -1.16
C LEU A 122 -3.08 1.99 -2.16
N GLU A 123 -2.81 3.26 -1.84
CA GLU A 123 -2.06 4.20 -2.69
C GLU A 123 -0.55 4.17 -2.41
N ASN A 124 -0.05 3.23 -1.62
CA ASN A 124 1.38 3.13 -1.34
C ASN A 124 2.16 2.63 -2.56
N THR A 125 3.29 3.27 -2.83
CA THR A 125 4.25 2.86 -3.86
C THR A 125 5.46 2.11 -3.31
N GLY A 126 5.64 2.13 -1.99
CA GLY A 126 6.74 1.46 -1.29
C GLY A 126 6.34 0.17 -0.54
N PRO A 127 7.31 -0.47 0.13
CA PRO A 127 7.20 -1.79 0.75
C PRO A 127 6.40 -1.73 2.05
N VAL A 128 5.11 -1.99 1.93
CA VAL A 128 4.18 -2.11 3.06
C VAL A 128 3.63 -3.52 3.20
N GLU A 129 3.14 -3.86 4.39
CA GLU A 129 2.49 -5.14 4.69
C GLU A 129 1.28 -4.97 5.61
N TRP A 130 0.31 -5.87 5.45
CA TRP A 130 -0.80 -6.00 6.37
C TRP A 130 -0.40 -6.82 7.60
N VAL A 131 -0.56 -6.24 8.79
CA VAL A 131 -0.46 -6.95 10.07
C VAL A 131 -1.84 -7.01 10.72
N VAL A 132 -2.27 -8.20 11.13
CA VAL A 132 -3.65 -8.43 11.61
C VAL A 132 -3.65 -8.83 13.08
N PHE A 133 -4.49 -8.17 13.86
CA PHE A 133 -4.76 -8.46 15.26
C PHE A 133 -6.21 -8.83 15.45
N LYS A 134 -6.53 -9.59 16.50
CA LYS A 134 -7.90 -9.95 16.85
C LYS A 134 -8.25 -9.67 18.30
N SER A 135 -9.50 -9.34 18.57
CA SER A 135 -9.97 -9.15 19.94
C SER A 135 -9.90 -10.43 20.77
N ALA A 136 -9.65 -10.30 22.07
CA ALA A 136 -9.72 -11.43 22.99
C ALA A 136 -11.18 -11.81 23.26
N THR A 137 -12.07 -10.82 23.33
CA THR A 137 -13.52 -11.03 23.45
C THR A 137 -14.15 -11.44 22.12
N THR A 138 -14.97 -12.50 22.17
CA THR A 138 -15.94 -12.83 21.12
C THR A 138 -17.21 -12.07 21.41
N PHE A 139 -17.68 -11.31 20.44
CA PHE A 139 -18.86 -10.50 20.62
C PHE A 139 -20.09 -11.08 19.93
N GLN A 140 -21.26 -10.86 20.53
CA GLN A 140 -22.58 -11.34 20.10
C GLN A 140 -23.43 -10.18 19.55
N ILE A 141 -23.38 -9.97 18.25
CA ILE A 141 -24.17 -8.94 17.60
C ILE A 141 -25.60 -9.48 17.46
N ASN A 142 -26.60 -8.76 18.00
CA ASN A 142 -28.02 -9.09 17.85
C ASN A 142 -28.79 -7.90 17.28
N ASP A 143 -29.43 -8.10 16.13
CA ASP A 143 -30.13 -7.03 15.39
C ASP A 143 -31.53 -6.72 15.96
N GLN A 144 -32.09 -7.64 16.76
CA GLN A 144 -33.42 -7.52 17.37
C GLN A 144 -33.40 -6.74 18.70
N VAL A 145 -32.24 -6.52 19.32
CA VAL A 145 -32.13 -5.76 20.57
C VAL A 145 -31.91 -4.28 20.25
N ALA A 146 -32.89 -3.43 20.56
CA ALA A 146 -32.89 -2.01 20.22
C ALA A 146 -31.65 -1.21 20.72
N GLY A 147 -30.98 -1.67 21.78
CA GLY A 147 -29.74 -1.08 22.32
C GLY A 147 -28.43 -1.66 21.76
N GLN A 148 -28.50 -2.62 20.84
CA GLN A 148 -27.34 -3.31 20.24
C GLN A 148 -27.27 -3.12 18.71
N LYS A 149 -28.12 -2.24 18.16
CA LYS A 149 -28.20 -1.94 16.73
C LYS A 149 -26.97 -1.22 16.19
N GLU A 150 -26.32 -0.42 17.01
CA GLU A 150 -25.10 0.28 16.66
C GLU A 150 -24.08 0.12 17.79
N VAL A 151 -22.83 -0.10 17.39
CA VAL A 151 -21.72 -0.32 18.30
C VAL A 151 -20.56 0.54 17.86
N THR A 152 -20.00 1.32 18.78
CA THR A 152 -18.80 2.11 18.55
C THR A 152 -17.63 1.55 19.35
N GLY A 153 -16.48 1.44 18.71
CA GLY A 153 -15.23 1.00 19.31
C GLY A 153 -14.09 1.96 19.01
N THR A 154 -13.04 1.88 19.81
CA THR A 154 -11.75 2.54 19.57
C THR A 154 -10.66 1.51 19.69
N VAL A 155 -9.91 1.33 18.61
CA VAL A 155 -8.67 0.56 18.58
C VAL A 155 -7.53 1.54 18.83
N ASN A 156 -6.80 1.36 19.92
CA ASN A 156 -5.59 2.12 20.22
C ASN A 156 -4.39 1.28 19.83
N ILE A 157 -3.52 1.87 19.00
CA ILE A 157 -2.34 1.24 18.44
C ILE A 157 -1.14 1.98 19.02
N LYS A 158 -0.27 1.26 19.72
CA LYS A 158 1.06 1.72 20.10
C LYS A 158 2.09 0.93 19.31
N LEU A 159 2.94 1.62 18.56
CA LEU A 159 4.02 1.02 17.78
C LEU A 159 5.29 1.85 17.89
N HIS A 160 6.42 1.22 17.60
CA HIS A 160 7.72 1.89 17.50
C HIS A 160 8.04 2.16 16.02
N THR A 161 8.37 3.39 15.68
CA THR A 161 8.78 3.77 14.31
C THR A 161 10.20 3.29 14.00
N GLY A 162 10.54 3.16 12.73
CA GLY A 162 11.93 2.90 12.32
C GLY A 162 12.86 4.13 12.41
N ALA A 163 14.14 3.91 12.09
CA ALA A 163 15.21 4.91 12.20
C ALA A 163 15.25 5.97 11.07
N ARG A 164 14.55 5.72 9.96
CA ARG A 164 14.52 6.61 8.78
C ARG A 164 13.18 7.32 8.67
N ALA A 165 13.21 8.61 8.35
CA ALA A 165 12.00 9.38 8.06
C ALA A 165 11.21 8.73 6.93
N ILE A 166 9.89 8.70 7.08
CA ILE A 166 9.01 8.03 6.12
C ILE A 166 7.63 8.70 6.08
N LYS A 167 7.11 8.86 4.87
CA LYS A 167 5.75 9.30 4.59
C LYS A 167 5.05 8.21 3.78
N PHE A 168 3.89 7.76 4.25
CA PHE A 168 3.14 6.67 3.62
C PHE A 168 1.65 6.74 3.95
N PHE A 169 0.82 6.01 3.20
CA PHE A 169 -0.59 5.82 3.50
C PHE A 169 -0.76 4.68 4.49
N MET A 170 -0.87 4.98 5.79
CA MET A 170 -1.18 3.97 6.79
C MET A 170 -2.63 3.53 6.61
N GLY A 171 -2.82 2.23 6.37
CA GLY A 171 -4.12 1.65 6.05
C GLY A 171 -4.73 0.94 7.24
N TYR A 172 -6.06 0.95 7.31
CA TYR A 172 -6.85 0.35 8.37
C TYR A 172 -8.04 -0.37 7.77
N THR A 173 -8.35 -1.54 8.29
CA THR A 173 -9.57 -2.25 7.98
C THR A 173 -9.93 -3.23 9.08
N PHE A 174 -11.19 -3.66 9.15
CA PHE A 174 -11.62 -4.64 10.11
C PHE A 174 -12.80 -5.46 9.62
N CYS A 175 -12.98 -6.64 10.17
CA CYS A 175 -14.15 -7.48 9.92
C CYS A 175 -14.42 -8.41 11.12
N GLY A 176 -15.49 -9.18 11.05
CA GLY A 176 -15.67 -10.31 11.96
C GLY A 176 -14.75 -11.47 11.57
N GLU A 177 -13.88 -11.92 12.47
CA GLU A 177 -13.02 -13.11 12.30
C GLU A 177 -13.79 -14.33 11.79
N ALA A 178 -14.99 -14.59 12.32
CA ALA A 178 -15.79 -15.76 11.96
C ALA A 178 -16.39 -15.69 10.54
N PHE A 179 -16.43 -14.49 9.94
CA PHE A 179 -17.08 -14.24 8.66
C PHE A 179 -16.11 -13.82 7.55
N GLY A 180 -14.95 -13.27 7.89
CA GLY A 180 -13.97 -12.83 6.89
C GLY A 180 -14.53 -11.75 5.97
N PHE A 181 -14.24 -11.89 4.67
CA PHE A 181 -14.72 -10.98 3.61
C PHE A 181 -16.00 -11.44 2.91
N ASN A 182 -16.79 -12.30 3.55
CA ASN A 182 -18.04 -12.74 2.95
C ASN A 182 -18.97 -11.53 2.68
N SER A 183 -19.23 -11.28 1.40
CA SER A 183 -19.81 -10.03 0.86
C SER A 183 -21.15 -9.58 1.46
N GLU A 184 -21.96 -10.49 2.02
CA GLU A 184 -23.19 -10.13 2.74
C GLU A 184 -22.90 -9.40 4.08
N LYS A 185 -21.68 -9.52 4.60
CA LYS A 185 -21.28 -9.00 5.92
C LYS A 185 -20.07 -8.05 5.87
N TYR A 186 -19.49 -7.84 4.69
CA TYR A 186 -18.33 -6.96 4.49
C TYR A 186 -18.59 -5.97 3.35
N PRO A 187 -18.95 -4.71 3.66
CA PRO A 187 -19.18 -3.68 2.64
C PRO A 187 -17.84 -3.11 2.16
N ASP A 188 -17.25 -3.74 1.13
CA ASP A 188 -15.88 -3.54 0.63
C ASP A 188 -15.29 -2.12 0.76
N ASP A 189 -16.00 -1.08 0.30
CA ASP A 189 -15.47 0.29 0.26
C ASP A 189 -15.61 1.08 1.57
N TYR A 190 -16.43 0.61 2.52
CA TYR A 190 -16.75 1.37 3.75
C TYR A 190 -15.97 0.92 4.97
N VAL A 191 -15.29 -0.23 4.91
CA VAL A 191 -14.48 -0.79 6.01
C VAL A 191 -12.99 -0.74 5.75
N LYS A 192 -12.57 0.06 4.76
CA LYS A 192 -11.17 0.36 4.49
C LYS A 192 -10.96 1.87 4.55
N ALA A 193 -9.93 2.31 5.25
CA ALA A 193 -9.56 3.70 5.32
C ALA A 193 -8.04 3.83 5.31
N SER A 194 -7.52 4.88 4.70
CA SER A 194 -6.13 5.29 4.81
C SER A 194 -6.05 6.71 5.33
N LYS A 195 -4.94 7.00 6.02
CA LYS A 195 -4.53 8.36 6.33
C LYS A 195 -3.03 8.45 6.17
N VAL A 196 -2.54 9.56 5.61
CA VAL A 196 -1.10 9.79 5.51
C VAL A 196 -0.52 9.89 6.92
N LEU A 197 0.53 9.12 7.17
CA LEU A 197 1.39 9.28 8.34
C LEU A 197 2.75 9.73 7.84
N GLU A 198 3.23 10.83 8.40
CA GLU A 198 4.57 11.38 8.14
C GLU A 198 5.38 11.29 9.43
N VAL A 199 6.49 10.55 9.37
CA VAL A 199 7.47 10.41 10.43
C VAL A 199 8.71 11.19 10.01
N THR A 200 9.10 12.17 10.82
CA THR A 200 10.19 13.09 10.51
C THR A 200 11.40 12.87 11.43
N GLY A 201 12.55 13.49 11.10
CA GLY A 201 13.81 13.34 11.82
C GLY A 201 14.77 12.34 11.15
N GLY A 202 15.84 11.97 11.85
CA GLY A 202 16.92 11.15 11.31
C GLY A 202 17.87 11.92 10.38
N ASP A 203 18.99 11.28 10.04
CA ASP A 203 20.05 11.88 9.20
C ASP A 203 19.91 11.49 7.73
N GLU A 204 19.13 10.45 7.42
CA GLU A 204 18.90 9.96 6.07
C GLU A 204 17.74 10.69 5.39
N PRO A 205 17.76 10.84 4.04
CA PRO A 205 16.64 11.43 3.31
C PRO A 205 15.33 10.66 3.54
N MET A 206 14.22 11.39 3.65
CA MET A 206 12.90 10.81 3.88
C MET A 206 12.48 9.87 2.74
N MET A 207 11.90 8.71 3.10
CA MET A 207 11.20 7.86 2.14
C MET A 207 9.76 8.36 1.93
N ASP A 208 9.31 8.56 0.70
CA ASP A 208 7.95 9.03 0.40
C ASP A 208 7.13 8.02 -0.41
N PHE A 209 6.53 7.05 0.27
CA PHE A 209 5.66 6.02 -0.33
C PHE A 209 4.33 6.57 -0.87
N THR A 210 4.10 7.88 -0.78
CA THR A 210 2.95 8.57 -1.37
C THR A 210 3.24 9.15 -2.75
N ALA A 211 4.51 9.19 -3.15
CA ALA A 211 4.95 9.67 -4.45
C ALA A 211 4.99 8.53 -5.48
N ASP A 212 4.92 8.88 -6.77
CA ASP A 212 5.09 7.92 -7.87
C ASP A 212 6.39 7.11 -7.72
N PRO A 213 6.39 5.81 -8.09
CA PRO A 213 7.57 4.97 -7.98
C PRO A 213 8.72 5.57 -8.79
N ALA A 214 9.95 5.42 -8.27
CA ALA A 214 11.16 5.97 -8.88
C ALA A 214 11.37 5.46 -10.31
N ILE A 215 10.95 4.23 -10.61
CA ILE A 215 11.02 3.63 -11.93
C ILE A 215 9.65 3.07 -12.35
N SER A 216 9.32 3.20 -13.64
CA SER A 216 8.14 2.55 -14.25
C SER A 216 8.43 2.20 -15.71
N PHE A 217 7.60 1.33 -16.30
CA PHE A 217 7.82 0.80 -17.65
C PHE A 217 6.63 1.08 -18.58
N VAL A 218 6.91 1.39 -19.85
CA VAL A 218 5.88 1.56 -20.90
C VAL A 218 6.24 0.73 -22.14
N PRO A 219 5.40 -0.23 -22.56
CA PRO A 219 4.18 -0.67 -21.87
C PRO A 219 4.50 -1.31 -20.51
N ALA A 220 3.53 -1.30 -19.60
CA ALA A 220 3.67 -1.97 -18.31
C ALA A 220 3.80 -3.50 -18.43
N THR A 221 3.44 -4.04 -19.60
CA THR A 221 3.56 -5.46 -19.92
C THR A 221 4.58 -5.67 -21.04
N PHE A 222 5.75 -6.24 -20.73
CA PHE A 222 6.83 -6.48 -21.69
C PHE A 222 7.67 -7.72 -21.35
N GLY A 223 8.33 -8.28 -22.38
CA GLY A 223 9.45 -9.20 -22.27
C GLY A 223 10.77 -8.57 -22.71
N PHE A 224 11.90 -9.21 -22.41
CA PHE A 224 13.23 -8.70 -22.83
C PHE A 224 13.47 -8.77 -24.35
N GLY A 225 12.56 -9.39 -25.11
CA GLY A 225 12.54 -9.36 -26.57
C GLY A 225 11.79 -8.15 -27.16
N ASP A 226 11.15 -7.33 -26.32
CA ASP A 226 10.35 -6.20 -26.77
C ASP A 226 11.12 -4.87 -26.68
N ILE A 227 10.57 -3.85 -27.33
CA ILE A 227 10.94 -2.46 -27.08
C ILE A 227 10.07 -1.94 -25.94
N PHE A 228 10.70 -1.42 -24.88
CA PHE A 228 10.00 -0.77 -23.78
C PHE A 228 10.76 0.47 -23.32
N SER A 229 10.05 1.42 -22.72
CA SER A 229 10.66 2.55 -22.04
C SER A 229 10.91 2.24 -20.59
N ILE A 230 12.08 2.61 -20.10
CA ILE A 230 12.35 2.79 -18.69
C ILE A 230 12.10 4.26 -18.36
N LYS A 231 11.09 4.53 -17.55
CA LYS A 231 10.79 5.87 -17.03
C LYS A 231 11.37 5.99 -15.64
N TYR A 232 12.18 7.02 -15.44
CA TYR A 232 12.64 7.46 -14.12
C TYR A 232 11.82 8.68 -13.72
N ASN A 233 11.08 8.57 -12.62
CA ASN A 233 10.48 9.72 -11.97
C ASN A 233 11.47 10.14 -10.89
N GLU A 234 11.95 11.40 -10.91
CA GLU A 234 12.76 11.92 -9.81
C GLU A 234 11.98 11.66 -8.52
N PRO A 235 12.43 10.73 -7.68
CA PRO A 235 11.66 10.40 -6.51
C PRO A 235 11.79 11.61 -5.60
N ASN A 236 10.68 12.08 -5.00
CA ASN A 236 10.72 12.99 -3.85
C ASN A 236 11.48 12.39 -2.64
N TYR A 237 12.06 11.19 -2.78
CA TYR A 237 12.80 10.45 -1.78
C TYR A 237 14.22 10.97 -1.51
N VAL A 238 14.66 12.06 -2.15
CA VAL A 238 15.99 12.63 -1.88
C VAL A 238 15.93 14.16 -1.88
N THR A 239 15.46 14.74 -0.77
CA THR A 239 15.87 16.11 -0.46
C THR A 239 17.38 16.13 -0.24
N GLU A 240 18.06 16.90 -1.10
CA GLU A 240 19.52 17.08 -1.26
C GLU A 240 20.29 15.95 -1.96
N GLY A 241 20.00 15.71 -3.25
CA GLY A 241 20.90 14.91 -4.09
C GLY A 241 20.39 14.46 -5.47
N GLY A 242 19.13 14.75 -5.82
CA GLY A 242 18.55 14.38 -7.12
C GLY A 242 19.28 14.96 -8.34
N LEU A 243 18.86 14.55 -9.54
CA LEU A 243 19.45 15.02 -10.80
C LEU A 243 19.18 16.52 -11.07
N LYS A 244 18.41 17.21 -10.20
CA LYS A 244 18.27 18.69 -10.09
C LYS A 244 18.12 19.40 -11.46
N GLY A 245 17.19 18.91 -12.29
CA GLY A 245 16.89 19.51 -13.59
C GLY A 245 18.05 19.43 -14.61
N GLY A 246 18.98 18.50 -14.41
CA GLY A 246 20.07 18.19 -15.35
C GLY A 246 19.76 17.03 -16.28
N GLU A 247 20.67 16.77 -17.23
CA GLU A 247 20.62 15.58 -18.09
C GLU A 247 20.71 14.29 -17.25
N ALA A 248 19.77 13.37 -17.45
CA ALA A 248 19.77 12.05 -16.84
C ALA A 248 20.30 10.99 -17.82
N TYR A 249 21.17 10.10 -17.33
CA TYR A 249 21.73 9.00 -18.11
C TYR A 249 21.39 7.66 -17.47
N LEU A 250 20.90 6.73 -18.29
CA LEU A 250 20.62 5.34 -17.92
C LEU A 250 21.91 4.52 -17.92
N VAL A 251 22.31 4.04 -16.75
CA VAL A 251 23.35 3.01 -16.61
C VAL A 251 22.65 1.66 -16.50
N GLY A 252 23.14 0.67 -17.25
CA GLY A 252 22.52 -0.65 -17.29
C GLY A 252 23.55 -1.76 -17.17
N LYS A 253 23.22 -2.79 -16.40
CA LYS A 253 23.90 -4.08 -16.35
C LYS A 253 22.96 -5.17 -16.83
N VAL A 254 23.45 -6.06 -17.70
CA VAL A 254 22.69 -7.23 -18.18
C VAL A 254 23.45 -8.51 -17.88
N THR A 255 22.72 -9.50 -17.39
CA THR A 255 23.16 -10.90 -17.29
C THR A 255 22.43 -11.69 -18.37
N TYR A 256 23.15 -12.42 -19.20
CA TYR A 256 22.60 -13.14 -20.34
C TYR A 256 23.30 -14.47 -20.56
N GLU A 257 22.59 -15.43 -21.13
CA GLU A 257 23.15 -16.69 -21.58
C GLU A 257 23.46 -16.62 -23.08
N GLU A 258 24.64 -17.10 -23.46
CA GLU A 258 25.02 -17.33 -24.86
C GLU A 258 25.65 -18.71 -24.98
N ASN A 259 25.04 -19.59 -25.77
CA ASN A 259 25.47 -20.98 -25.98
C ASN A 259 25.62 -21.78 -24.67
N GLY A 260 24.68 -21.60 -23.72
CA GLY A 260 24.69 -22.29 -22.43
C GLY A 260 25.69 -21.74 -21.41
N VAL A 261 26.30 -20.58 -21.69
CA VAL A 261 27.23 -19.91 -20.77
C VAL A 261 26.68 -18.56 -20.37
N GLU A 262 26.54 -18.34 -19.06
CA GLU A 262 26.16 -17.06 -18.49
C GLU A 262 27.30 -16.03 -18.61
N LYS A 263 26.94 -14.81 -19.00
CA LYS A 263 27.83 -13.68 -19.21
C LYS A 263 27.18 -12.41 -18.68
N GLU A 264 28.00 -11.41 -18.40
CA GLU A 264 27.55 -10.09 -17.98
C GLU A 264 28.09 -9.00 -18.91
N LYS A 265 27.31 -7.93 -19.07
CA LYS A 265 27.75 -6.73 -19.78
C LYS A 265 27.16 -5.47 -19.13
N THR A 266 27.96 -4.43 -19.03
CA THR A 266 27.56 -3.13 -18.47
C THR A 266 27.69 -2.04 -19.52
N ILE A 267 26.69 -1.18 -19.60
CA ILE A 267 26.71 0.09 -20.33
C ILE A 267 26.74 1.20 -19.29
N ASP A 268 27.94 1.73 -19.04
CA ASP A 268 28.20 2.81 -18.08
C ASP A 268 28.89 3.99 -18.81
N GLU A 269 28.11 4.69 -19.62
CA GLU A 269 28.55 5.85 -20.40
C GLU A 269 27.53 6.99 -20.31
N THR A 270 27.97 8.22 -20.53
CA THR A 270 27.11 9.42 -20.56
C THR A 270 27.02 10.01 -21.98
N SER A 271 26.69 9.14 -22.94
CA SER A 271 26.56 9.46 -24.37
C SER A 271 25.08 9.64 -24.77
N SER A 272 24.82 9.98 -26.04
CA SER A 272 23.44 10.01 -26.58
C SER A 272 22.72 8.66 -26.51
N LYS A 273 23.47 7.55 -26.37
CA LYS A 273 22.91 6.21 -26.23
C LYS A 273 22.16 6.04 -24.90
N THR A 274 22.70 6.62 -23.83
CA THR A 274 22.20 6.48 -22.45
C THR A 274 21.42 7.71 -21.98
N LEU A 275 21.54 8.85 -22.66
CA LEU A 275 20.78 10.06 -22.38
C LEU A 275 19.27 9.80 -22.44
N MET A 276 18.58 10.13 -21.36
CA MET A 276 17.14 10.01 -21.21
C MET A 276 16.44 11.28 -21.69
N GLU A 277 15.24 11.12 -22.24
CA GLU A 277 14.36 12.21 -22.66
C GLU A 277 13.60 12.76 -21.45
N GLU A 278 13.72 14.07 -21.19
CA GLU A 278 12.94 14.74 -20.16
C GLU A 278 11.48 14.90 -20.62
N LEU A 279 10.55 14.44 -19.79
CA LEU A 279 9.10 14.52 -20.03
C LEU A 279 8.46 15.80 -19.46
N GLY A 280 9.27 16.65 -18.82
CA GLY A 280 8.88 17.90 -18.18
C GLY A 280 8.50 17.75 -16.71
N ASP A 281 8.32 18.90 -16.05
CA ASP A 281 7.86 19.00 -14.67
C ASP A 281 6.34 18.80 -14.63
N MET A 282 5.90 17.63 -14.16
CA MET A 282 4.47 17.34 -13.93
C MET A 282 4.00 17.86 -12.58
N GLY A 283 4.43 19.07 -12.22
CA GLY A 283 3.89 19.87 -11.12
C GLY A 283 4.68 19.82 -9.83
N GLN A 284 5.55 18.82 -9.60
CA GLN A 284 6.56 18.72 -8.52
C GLN A 284 7.64 17.65 -8.78
N VAL A 285 7.64 16.98 -9.94
CA VAL A 285 8.50 15.81 -10.23
C VAL A 285 9.01 15.95 -11.65
N THR A 286 10.34 15.97 -11.80
CA THR A 286 11.00 15.84 -13.10
C THR A 286 10.95 14.37 -13.51
N SER A 287 10.41 14.07 -14.68
CA SER A 287 10.42 12.71 -15.22
C SER A 287 11.35 12.61 -16.41
N TRP A 288 12.07 11.50 -16.53
CA TRP A 288 12.84 11.13 -17.70
C TRP A 288 12.42 9.77 -18.23
N GLN A 289 12.59 9.54 -19.53
CA GLN A 289 12.33 8.24 -20.15
C GLN A 289 13.41 7.82 -21.13
N LYS A 290 13.62 6.52 -21.28
CA LYS A 290 14.44 5.94 -22.34
C LYS A 290 13.80 4.69 -22.90
N TYR A 291 13.44 4.73 -24.18
CA TYR A 291 13.14 3.52 -24.93
C TYR A 291 14.41 2.73 -25.21
N ILE A 292 14.37 1.44 -24.87
CA ILE A 292 15.42 0.47 -25.16
C ILE A 292 14.83 -0.74 -25.87
N TYR A 293 15.59 -1.27 -26.82
CA TYR A 293 15.49 -2.67 -27.21
C TYR A 293 16.69 -3.38 -26.56
N PRO A 294 16.51 -4.23 -25.53
CA PRO A 294 17.62 -4.67 -24.68
C PRO A 294 18.80 -5.27 -25.44
N LYS A 295 18.56 -6.15 -26.41
CA LYS A 295 19.64 -6.77 -27.20
C LYS A 295 20.48 -5.74 -27.95
N GLU A 296 19.86 -4.72 -28.54
CA GLU A 296 20.60 -3.66 -29.22
C GLU A 296 21.26 -2.69 -28.24
N PHE A 297 20.57 -2.30 -27.18
CA PHE A 297 21.09 -1.39 -26.16
C PHE A 297 22.37 -1.97 -25.53
N PHE A 298 22.35 -3.24 -25.16
CA PHE A 298 23.52 -3.92 -24.62
C PHE A 298 24.46 -4.45 -25.71
N GLY A 299 24.09 -4.40 -27.00
CA GLY A 299 24.89 -4.97 -28.09
C GLY A 299 25.17 -6.46 -27.89
N LEU A 300 24.11 -7.23 -27.65
CA LEU A 300 24.14 -8.67 -27.44
C LEU A 300 23.97 -9.42 -28.75
N PRO A 301 24.52 -10.64 -28.86
CA PRO A 301 24.26 -11.55 -29.97
C PRO A 301 22.78 -11.88 -30.15
N THR A 302 22.35 -12.18 -31.37
CA THR A 302 20.95 -12.48 -31.69
C THR A 302 20.40 -13.66 -30.89
N ASN A 303 21.22 -14.68 -30.65
CA ASN A 303 20.88 -15.89 -29.89
C ASN A 303 21.04 -15.74 -28.37
N ALA A 304 21.44 -14.57 -27.86
CA ALA A 304 21.53 -14.35 -26.42
C ALA A 304 20.15 -14.39 -25.78
N VAL A 305 20.05 -15.04 -24.62
CA VAL A 305 18.87 -15.06 -23.75
C VAL A 305 19.16 -14.17 -22.55
N ILE A 306 18.40 -13.09 -22.39
CA ILE A 306 18.58 -12.19 -21.25
C ILE A 306 17.94 -12.83 -20.02
N LEU A 307 18.72 -12.94 -18.94
CA LEU A 307 18.30 -13.51 -17.66
C LEU A 307 17.87 -12.42 -16.69
N ASN A 308 18.61 -11.30 -16.67
CA ASN A 308 18.40 -10.22 -15.73
C ASN A 308 18.89 -8.88 -16.32
N ILE A 309 18.20 -7.79 -16.01
CA ILE A 309 18.64 -6.42 -16.30
C ILE A 309 18.55 -5.63 -14.99
N GLN A 310 19.61 -4.90 -14.68
CA GLN A 310 19.70 -3.98 -13.55
C GLN A 310 20.05 -2.60 -14.08
N VAL A 311 19.46 -1.55 -13.51
CA VAL A 311 19.66 -0.18 -13.96
C VAL A 311 19.79 0.80 -12.81
N HIS A 312 20.50 1.89 -13.06
CA HIS A 312 20.46 3.08 -12.21
C HIS A 312 20.57 4.33 -13.07
N PHE A 313 20.40 5.50 -12.45
CA PHE A 313 20.41 6.78 -13.15
C PHE A 313 21.54 7.65 -12.62
N THR A 314 22.19 8.39 -13.51
CA THR A 314 23.32 9.24 -13.14
C THR A 314 23.31 10.56 -13.90
N ASN A 315 23.99 11.56 -13.34
CA ASN A 315 24.25 12.82 -14.04
C ASN A 315 25.48 12.69 -14.96
N LYS A 316 25.72 13.71 -15.78
CA LYS A 316 26.74 13.67 -16.85
C LYS A 316 28.16 13.34 -16.37
N ASP A 317 28.55 13.87 -15.21
CA ASP A 317 29.88 13.69 -14.62
C ASP A 317 29.96 12.52 -13.64
N LYS A 318 28.84 11.79 -13.47
CA LYS A 318 28.68 10.65 -12.57
C LYS A 318 28.91 10.96 -11.09
N SER A 319 28.79 12.23 -10.68
CA SER A 319 28.88 12.61 -9.26
C SER A 319 27.64 12.20 -8.45
N ILE A 320 26.52 11.92 -9.13
CA ILE A 320 25.24 11.53 -8.53
C ILE A 320 24.82 10.19 -9.14
N SER A 321 24.47 9.23 -8.29
CA SER A 321 23.87 7.96 -8.69
C SER A 321 22.57 7.77 -7.93
N ILE A 322 21.50 7.51 -8.68
CA ILE A 322 20.18 7.21 -8.14
C ILE A 322 20.01 5.71 -8.14
N LEU A 323 20.06 5.13 -6.94
CA LEU A 323 19.91 3.71 -6.66
C LEU A 323 18.55 3.42 -6.04
N ASP A 324 18.22 2.14 -5.96
CA ASP A 324 17.09 1.66 -5.18
C ASP A 324 17.31 1.99 -3.70
N ASN A 325 16.37 2.71 -3.10
CA ASN A 325 16.48 3.19 -1.72
C ASN A 325 16.37 2.08 -0.68
N GLU A 326 15.76 0.94 -1.03
CA GLU A 326 15.62 -0.22 -0.13
C GLU A 326 16.92 -1.02 -0.05
N THR A 327 17.52 -1.28 -1.21
CA THR A 327 18.68 -2.17 -1.33
C THR A 327 20.01 -1.42 -1.40
N ASN A 328 19.97 -0.12 -1.66
CA ASN A 328 21.13 0.70 -2.00
C ASN A 328 21.92 0.09 -3.20
N SER A 329 21.19 -0.46 -4.17
CA SER A 329 21.74 -1.11 -5.37
C SER A 329 21.01 -0.67 -6.63
N ASP A 330 21.45 -1.16 -7.79
CA ASP A 330 20.72 -0.96 -9.06
C ASP A 330 19.28 -1.50 -8.95
N PHE A 331 18.34 -0.80 -9.57
CA PHE A 331 16.95 -1.23 -9.74
C PHE A 331 16.88 -2.46 -10.62
N VAL A 332 16.13 -3.48 -10.21
CA VAL A 332 15.89 -4.67 -11.02
C VAL A 332 14.78 -4.39 -12.05
N VAL A 333 15.01 -4.74 -13.31
CA VAL A 333 14.01 -4.68 -14.38
C VAL A 333 13.38 -6.06 -14.53
N GLU A 334 12.16 -6.20 -14.04
CA GLU A 334 11.42 -7.47 -14.10
C GLU A 334 10.54 -7.52 -15.36
N LYS A 335 10.68 -8.59 -16.15
CA LYS A 335 9.71 -8.87 -17.21
C LYS A 335 8.36 -9.26 -16.59
N THR A 336 7.28 -8.85 -17.21
CA THR A 336 5.91 -9.08 -16.72
C THR A 336 5.13 -10.06 -17.60
N CYS A 337 5.74 -10.51 -18.70
CA CYS A 337 5.21 -11.55 -19.58
C CYS A 337 5.89 -12.90 -19.26
N GLU A 338 5.10 -13.97 -19.19
CA GLU A 338 5.62 -15.34 -19.04
C GLU A 338 6.46 -15.78 -20.25
#